data_AF-S8E8E1-F1
#
_entry.id   AF-S8E8E1-F1
#
_cell.length_a   1.000
_cell.length_b   1.000
_cell.length_c   1.000
_cell.angle_alpha   90.00
_cell.angle_beta   90.00
_cell.angle_gamma   90.00
#
_symmetry.space_group_name_H-M   'P 1'
#
loop_
_entity.id
_entity.type
_entity.pdbx_description
1 polymer ?
#
loop_
_entity_poly.entity_id
_entity_poly.type
_entity_poly.pdbx_seq_one_letter_code
_entity_poly.pdbx_strand_id
1 'polypeptide(L)'
;PGNLLTGFGFYNPFWLVDIANVAIVIHLIGAYQVYCQPLFAFVEKAAAGFFPGNRFFTKEVDIPIPGFSRSYKVSLFRLMWRTAFVVVTTSISMALPFFNDVVGILGAIGFWPLTVYFPVAMYTKQERLRKWSRKWICLQILSLACLLVSIAAAAGSIVGVMSDLKVYKPFEAN
;
A
#
# COMPACT_ATOMS: atom_id res chain seq x y z
N PRO A 1 -8.14 16.94 2.46
CA PRO A 1 -8.22 15.90 1.40
C PRO A 1 -8.87 16.45 0.13
N GLY A 2 -8.09 16.64 -0.94
CA GLY A 2 -8.63 16.96 -2.25
C GLY A 2 -9.54 15.83 -2.72
N ASN A 3 -10.84 16.08 -2.82
CA ASN A 3 -11.80 15.11 -3.30
C ASN A 3 -11.55 14.92 -4.80
N LEU A 4 -11.01 13.77 -5.18
CA LEU A 4 -10.59 13.43 -6.56
C LEU A 4 -11.72 13.69 -7.58
N LEU A 5 -12.98 13.64 -7.15
CA LEU A 5 -14.16 13.82 -7.99
C LEU A 5 -14.65 15.28 -8.09
N THR A 6 -14.32 16.16 -7.14
CA THR A 6 -14.72 17.58 -7.22
C THR A 6 -13.74 18.43 -8.04
N GLY A 7 -12.56 17.90 -8.34
CA GLY A 7 -11.57 18.56 -9.22
C GLY A 7 -11.96 18.64 -10.70
N PHE A 8 -13.00 17.90 -11.12
CA PHE A 8 -13.42 17.82 -12.52
C PHE A 8 -14.54 18.79 -12.92
N GLY A 9 -15.02 19.67 -12.01
CA GLY A 9 -16.01 20.70 -12.36
C GLY A 9 -17.41 20.20 -12.73
N PHE A 10 -17.70 18.90 -12.59
CA PHE A 10 -19.02 18.33 -12.85
C PHE A 10 -19.90 18.38 -11.59
N TYR A 11 -20.76 19.40 -11.52
CA TYR A 11 -21.76 19.56 -10.46
C TYR A 11 -23.07 18.77 -10.71
N ASN A 12 -23.14 17.92 -11.74
CA ASN A 12 -24.28 17.02 -11.95
C ASN A 12 -23.90 15.79 -12.80
N PRO A 13 -24.43 14.59 -12.46
CA PRO A 13 -25.42 14.33 -11.42
C PRO A 13 -24.81 13.80 -10.11
N PHE A 14 -25.28 14.33 -8.96
CA PHE A 14 -24.80 13.97 -7.62
C PHE A 14 -24.89 12.46 -7.31
N TRP A 15 -25.92 11.77 -7.81
CA TRP A 15 -26.08 10.32 -7.61
C TRP A 15 -24.89 9.51 -8.17
N LEU A 16 -24.27 9.98 -9.25
CA LEU A 16 -23.13 9.28 -9.87
C LEU A 16 -21.86 9.45 -9.03
N VAL A 17 -21.67 10.63 -8.46
CA VAL A 17 -20.57 10.91 -7.51
C VAL A 17 -20.76 10.08 -6.25
N ASP A 18 -21.98 9.96 -5.74
CA ASP A 18 -22.28 9.16 -4.55
C ASP A 18 -22.04 7.67 -4.79
N ILE A 19 -22.50 7.13 -5.93
CA ILE A 19 -22.20 5.73 -6.31
C ILE A 19 -20.69 5.51 -6.47
N ALA A 20 -19.98 6.44 -7.09
CA ALA A 20 -18.53 6.35 -7.24
C ALA A 20 -17.83 6.35 -5.87
N ASN A 21 -18.25 7.21 -4.94
CA ASN A 21 -17.73 7.24 -3.58
C ASN A 21 -18.02 5.92 -2.83
N VAL A 22 -19.23 5.38 -2.93
CA VAL A 22 -19.59 4.08 -2.33
C VAL A 22 -18.72 2.95 -2.92
N ALA A 23 -18.53 2.94 -4.23
CA ALA A 23 -17.69 1.95 -4.90
C ALA A 23 -16.24 2.03 -4.42
N ILE A 24 -15.69 3.25 -4.28
CA ILE A 24 -14.35 3.47 -3.73
C ILE A 24 -14.26 2.95 -2.30
N VAL A 25 -15.24 3.23 -1.44
CA VAL A 25 -15.25 2.75 -0.05
C VAL A 25 -15.26 1.22 0.00
N ILE A 26 -16.15 0.57 -0.74
CA ILE A 26 -16.23 -0.90 -0.79
C ILE A 26 -14.92 -1.50 -1.30
N HIS A 27 -14.37 -0.95 -2.38
CA HIS A 27 -13.11 -1.40 -2.96
C HIS A 27 -11.94 -1.24 -1.98
N LEU A 28 -11.81 -0.09 -1.33
CA LEU A 28 -10.72 0.19 -0.38
C LEU A 28 -10.81 -0.68 0.88
N ILE A 29 -12.02 -0.95 1.39
CA ILE A 29 -12.19 -1.89 2.51
C ILE A 29 -11.72 -3.28 2.09
N GLY A 30 -12.15 -3.77 0.93
CA GLY A 30 -11.73 -5.08 0.41
C GLY A 30 -10.20 -5.15 0.19
N ALA A 31 -9.63 -4.13 -0.44
CA ALA A 31 -8.20 -4.02 -0.66
C ALA A 31 -7.43 -4.02 0.66
N TYR A 32 -7.84 -3.21 1.64
CA TYR A 32 -7.22 -3.15 2.96
C TYR A 32 -7.23 -4.53 3.64
N GLN A 33 -8.37 -5.22 3.62
CA GLN A 33 -8.48 -6.55 4.23
C GLN A 33 -7.52 -7.56 3.60
N VAL A 34 -7.41 -7.59 2.27
CA VAL A 34 -6.53 -8.52 1.54
C VAL A 34 -5.05 -8.14 1.72
N TYR A 35 -4.69 -6.87 1.58
CA TYR A 35 -3.29 -6.42 1.70
C TYR A 35 -2.72 -6.57 3.11
N CYS A 36 -3.56 -6.48 4.15
CA CYS A 36 -3.08 -6.66 5.52
C CYS A 36 -2.78 -8.13 5.88
N GLN A 37 -3.40 -9.12 5.22
CA GLN A 37 -3.21 -10.54 5.61
C GLN A 37 -1.75 -11.01 5.51
N PRO A 38 -1.03 -10.79 4.38
CA PRO A 38 0.36 -11.22 4.28
C PRO A 38 1.27 -10.52 5.28
N LEU A 39 1.02 -9.22 5.54
CA LEU A 39 1.78 -8.44 6.51
C LEU A 39 1.61 -9.00 7.92
N PHE A 40 0.36 -9.23 8.35
CA PHE A 40 0.08 -9.84 9.65
C PHE A 40 0.68 -11.24 9.76
N ALA A 41 0.53 -12.08 8.74
CA ALA A 41 1.11 -13.41 8.72
C ALA A 41 2.65 -13.38 8.80
N PHE A 42 3.31 -12.44 8.13
CA PHE A 42 4.76 -12.29 8.18
C PHE A 42 5.23 -11.85 9.57
N VAL A 43 4.63 -10.81 10.15
CA VAL A 43 5.01 -10.30 11.47
C VAL A 43 4.73 -11.32 12.57
N GLU A 44 3.59 -12.02 12.51
CA GLU A 44 3.27 -13.08 13.46
C GLU A 44 4.27 -14.25 13.38
N LYS A 45 4.63 -14.69 12.17
CA LYS A 45 5.65 -15.73 11.98
C LYS A 45 7.03 -15.30 12.46
N ALA A 46 7.43 -14.06 12.14
CA ALA A 46 8.69 -13.50 12.58
C ALA A 46 8.74 -13.41 14.12
N ALA A 47 7.71 -12.84 14.75
CA ALA A 47 7.63 -12.72 16.20
C ALA A 47 7.65 -14.09 16.91
N ALA A 48 6.94 -15.09 16.37
CA ALA A 48 6.98 -16.46 16.88
C ALA A 48 8.38 -17.10 16.75
N GLY A 49 9.10 -16.82 15.66
CA GLY A 49 10.47 -17.28 15.47
C GLY A 49 11.50 -16.60 16.37
N PHE A 50 11.34 -15.29 16.63
CA PHE A 50 12.23 -14.53 17.51
C PHE A 50 12.01 -14.82 19.00
N PHE A 51 10.78 -15.12 19.41
CA PHE A 51 10.42 -15.35 20.82
C PHE A 51 9.70 -16.70 21.03
N PRO A 52 10.37 -17.84 20.79
CA PRO A 52 9.75 -19.17 20.80
C PRO A 52 9.20 -19.62 22.18
N GLY A 53 9.58 -18.94 23.27
CA GLY A 53 9.21 -19.31 24.64
C GLY A 53 8.22 -18.39 25.35
N ASN A 54 7.83 -17.24 24.78
CA ASN A 54 6.99 -16.29 25.50
C ASN A 54 5.50 -16.65 25.37
N ARG A 55 4.85 -16.98 26.50
CA ARG A 55 3.40 -17.28 26.58
C ARG A 55 2.53 -16.16 26.00
N PHE A 56 3.02 -14.93 25.94
CA PHE A 56 2.30 -13.81 25.34
C PHE A 56 2.07 -13.95 23.82
N PHE A 57 3.02 -14.57 23.11
CA PHE A 57 2.93 -14.79 21.66
C PHE A 57 2.23 -16.12 21.32
N THR A 58 2.33 -17.12 22.20
CA THR A 58 1.86 -18.51 21.96
C THR A 58 0.56 -18.89 22.67
N LYS A 59 0.04 -18.08 23.60
CA LYS A 59 -1.24 -18.39 24.28
C LYS A 59 -2.40 -18.07 23.35
N GLU A 60 -2.91 -19.11 22.69
CA GLU A 60 -4.18 -19.10 21.97
C GLU A 60 -5.30 -19.16 23.02
N VAL A 61 -6.09 -18.09 23.13
CA VAL A 61 -7.31 -18.07 23.93
C VAL A 61 -8.45 -18.48 23.00
N ASP A 62 -9.10 -19.59 23.33
CA ASP A 62 -10.31 -20.03 22.66
C ASP A 62 -11.48 -19.17 23.15
N ILE A 63 -11.98 -18.29 22.28
CA ILE A 63 -13.21 -17.56 22.56
C ILE A 63 -14.37 -18.34 21.93
N PRO A 64 -15.29 -18.91 22.73
CA PRO A 64 -16.50 -19.50 22.20
C PRO A 64 -17.41 -18.38 21.69
N ILE A 65 -17.70 -18.37 20.39
CA ILE A 65 -18.63 -17.42 19.78
C ILE A 65 -20.04 -17.99 19.92
N PRO A 66 -20.99 -17.29 20.57
CA PRO A 66 -22.38 -17.74 20.65
C PRO A 66 -22.97 -17.89 19.23
N GLY A 67 -23.34 -19.11 18.85
CA GLY A 67 -23.97 -19.41 17.55
C GLY A 67 -23.06 -20.00 16.46
N PHE A 68 -21.75 -20.13 16.68
CA PHE A 68 -20.83 -20.83 15.79
C PHE A 68 -20.12 -21.97 16.52
N SER A 69 -20.18 -23.20 15.99
CA SER A 69 -19.59 -24.40 16.61
C SER A 69 -18.05 -24.41 16.65
N ARG A 70 -17.39 -23.31 16.24
CA ARG A 70 -15.94 -23.21 16.11
C ARG A 70 -15.41 -22.17 17.10
N SER A 71 -14.63 -22.64 18.08
CA SER A 71 -13.86 -21.75 18.96
C SER A 71 -12.90 -20.91 18.12
N TYR A 72 -12.92 -19.59 18.30
CA TYR A 72 -12.03 -18.69 17.60
C TYR A 72 -10.76 -18.51 18.43
N LYS A 73 -9.65 -19.04 17.91
CA LYS A 73 -8.33 -18.95 18.53
C LYS A 73 -7.74 -17.56 18.31
N VAL A 74 -7.75 -16.73 19.34
CA VAL A 74 -7.07 -15.42 19.33
C VAL A 74 -5.90 -15.42 20.29
N SER A 75 -4.74 -15.01 19.81
CA SER A 75 -3.63 -14.65 20.68
C SER A 75 -3.72 -13.17 21.05
N LEU A 76 -3.39 -12.83 22.30
CA LEU A 76 -3.36 -11.44 22.76
C LEU A 76 -2.43 -10.58 21.90
N PHE A 77 -1.31 -11.16 21.47
CA PHE A 77 -0.39 -10.53 20.52
C PHE A 77 -1.07 -10.16 19.19
N ARG A 78 -1.83 -11.08 18.58
CA ARG A 78 -2.54 -10.83 17.32
C ARG A 78 -3.53 -9.68 17.47
N LEU A 79 -4.25 -9.62 18.59
CA LEU A 79 -5.20 -8.55 18.86
C LEU A 79 -4.48 -7.20 19.02
N MET A 80 -3.48 -7.13 19.90
CA MET A 80 -2.73 -5.89 20.15
C MET A 80 -1.97 -5.39 18.92
N TRP A 81 -1.37 -6.29 18.14
CA TRP A 81 -0.66 -5.92 16.93
C TRP A 81 -1.61 -5.33 15.89
N ARG A 82 -2.77 -5.95 15.68
CA ARG A 82 -3.76 -5.46 14.72
C ARG A 82 -4.33 -4.11 15.13
N THR A 83 -4.67 -3.92 16.42
CA THR A 83 -5.17 -2.63 16.89
C THR A 83 -4.10 -1.54 16.80
N ALA A 84 -2.85 -1.84 17.19
CA ALA A 84 -1.74 -0.90 17.05
C ALA A 84 -1.50 -0.51 15.60
N PHE A 85 -1.51 -1.48 14.67
CA PHE A 85 -1.35 -1.22 13.25
C PHE A 85 -2.44 -0.28 12.70
N VAL A 86 -3.71 -0.54 13.03
CA VAL A 86 -4.83 0.31 12.62
C VAL A 86 -4.65 1.72 13.19
N VAL A 87 -4.43 1.86 14.49
CA VAL A 87 -4.25 3.17 15.15
C VAL A 87 -3.11 3.96 14.50
N VAL A 88 -1.94 3.34 14.32
CA VAL A 88 -0.77 4.01 13.71
C VAL A 88 -1.06 4.45 12.28
N THR A 89 -1.61 3.56 11.45
CA THR A 89 -1.93 3.89 10.05
C THR A 89 -2.97 5.00 9.95
N THR A 90 -4.02 4.97 10.78
CA THR A 90 -5.03 6.04 10.85
C THR A 90 -4.42 7.36 11.31
N SER A 91 -3.57 7.36 12.35
CA SER A 91 -2.89 8.57 12.80
C SER A 91 -2.00 9.17 11.71
N ILE A 92 -1.27 8.34 10.96
CA ILE A 92 -0.46 8.80 9.81
C ILE A 92 -1.36 9.38 8.71
N SER A 93 -2.47 8.72 8.38
CA SER A 93 -3.43 9.23 7.38
C SER A 93 -4.08 10.56 7.77
N MET A 94 -4.31 10.79 9.07
CA MET A 94 -4.83 12.07 9.56
C MET A 94 -3.76 13.18 9.52
N ALA A 95 -2.49 12.84 9.77
CA ALA A 95 -1.38 13.78 9.78
C ALA A 95 -0.89 14.18 8.38
N LEU A 96 -1.08 13.34 7.37
CA LEU A 96 -0.61 13.56 6.00
C LEU A 96 -1.79 13.69 5.02
N PRO A 97 -2.27 14.91 4.72
CA PRO A 97 -3.42 15.09 3.83
C PRO A 97 -3.09 14.97 2.32
N PHE A 98 -1.85 14.58 1.95
CA PHE A 98 -1.32 14.61 0.59
C PHE A 98 -1.24 13.22 -0.06
N PHE A 99 -2.40 12.59 -0.23
CA PHE A 99 -2.50 11.21 -0.75
C PHE A 99 -1.80 11.03 -2.11
N ASN A 100 -1.97 11.98 -3.04
CA ASN A 100 -1.42 11.87 -4.39
C ASN A 100 0.11 11.84 -4.42
N ASP A 101 0.76 12.66 -3.59
CA ASP A 101 2.23 12.70 -3.56
C ASP A 101 2.81 11.45 -2.91
N VAL A 102 2.19 10.95 -1.84
CA VAL A 102 2.61 9.70 -1.20
C VAL A 102 2.46 8.52 -2.16
N VAL A 103 1.34 8.42 -2.87
CA VAL A 103 1.12 7.39 -3.89
C VAL A 103 2.10 7.54 -5.06
N GLY A 104 2.43 8.77 -5.46
CA GLY A 104 3.42 9.01 -6.52
C GLY A 104 4.83 8.56 -6.14
N ILE A 105 5.28 8.83 -4.91
CA ILE A 105 6.57 8.33 -4.38
C ILE A 105 6.57 6.81 -4.28
N LEU A 106 5.55 6.21 -3.65
CA LEU A 106 5.44 4.75 -3.49
C LEU A 106 5.35 4.06 -4.86
N GLY A 107 4.60 4.63 -5.78
CA GLY A 107 4.47 4.19 -7.16
C GLY A 107 5.80 4.21 -7.87
N ALA A 108 6.55 5.31 -7.82
CA ALA A 108 7.86 5.42 -8.46
C ALA A 108 8.90 4.43 -7.90
N ILE A 109 8.95 4.28 -6.57
CA ILE A 109 9.88 3.36 -5.90
C ILE A 109 9.54 1.90 -6.23
N GLY A 110 8.26 1.54 -6.25
CA GLY A 110 7.82 0.16 -6.51
C GLY A 110 7.81 -0.21 -7.99
N PHE A 111 7.38 0.71 -8.86
CA PHE A 111 7.10 0.46 -10.26
C PHE A 111 8.35 -0.04 -11.01
N TRP A 112 9.45 0.72 -11.01
CA TRP A 112 10.63 0.32 -11.79
C TRP A 112 11.21 -1.04 -11.37
N PRO A 113 11.57 -1.29 -10.10
CA PRO A 113 12.21 -2.55 -9.73
C PRO A 113 11.24 -3.73 -9.91
N LEU A 114 9.99 -3.61 -9.42
CA LEU A 114 9.06 -4.75 -9.35
C LEU A 114 8.34 -5.04 -10.66
N THR A 115 7.93 -4.01 -11.42
CA THR A 115 7.09 -4.19 -12.61
C THR A 115 7.87 -4.19 -13.91
N VAL A 116 9.05 -3.57 -13.94
CA VAL A 116 9.85 -3.44 -15.16
C VAL A 116 11.15 -4.23 -15.05
N TYR A 117 12.04 -3.87 -14.13
CA TYR A 117 13.37 -4.44 -14.05
C TYR A 117 13.36 -5.95 -13.76
N PHE A 118 12.68 -6.39 -12.71
CA PHE A 118 12.65 -7.81 -12.33
C PHE A 118 12.04 -8.69 -13.44
N PRO A 119 10.85 -8.39 -14.00
CA PRO A 119 10.30 -9.17 -15.10
C PRO A 119 11.19 -9.18 -16.35
N VAL A 120 11.79 -8.04 -16.73
CA VAL A 120 12.71 -7.97 -17.88
C VAL A 120 13.97 -8.81 -17.63
N ALA A 121 14.51 -8.77 -16.42
CA ALA A 121 15.67 -9.58 -16.04
C ALA A 121 15.33 -11.08 -16.02
N MET A 122 14.18 -11.46 -15.46
CA MET A 122 13.67 -12.84 -15.45
C MET A 122 13.45 -13.35 -16.87
N TYR A 123 12.77 -12.58 -17.71
CA TYR A 123 12.52 -12.94 -19.12
C TYR A 123 13.83 -13.12 -19.91
N THR A 124 14.79 -12.21 -19.73
CA THR A 124 16.11 -12.30 -20.38
C THR A 124 16.86 -13.57 -19.97
N LYS A 125 16.75 -13.97 -18.71
CA LYS A 125 17.38 -15.19 -18.17
C LYS A 125 16.67 -16.46 -18.63
N GLN A 126 15.34 -16.45 -18.67
CA GLN A 126 14.53 -17.60 -19.08
C GLN A 126 14.69 -17.91 -20.56
N GLU A 127 14.58 -16.91 -21.43
CA GLU A 127 14.74 -17.05 -22.88
C GLU A 127 16.20 -17.11 -23.34
N ARG A 128 17.16 -17.04 -22.41
CA ARG A 128 18.61 -17.00 -22.68
C ARG A 128 18.97 -16.03 -23.81
N LEU A 129 18.36 -14.84 -23.80
CA LEU A 129 18.54 -13.87 -24.88
C LEU A 129 20.01 -13.54 -25.05
N ARG A 130 20.51 -13.69 -26.29
CA ARG A 130 21.87 -13.29 -26.62
C ARG A 130 22.04 -11.80 -26.31
N LYS A 131 23.01 -11.48 -25.45
CA LYS A 131 23.41 -10.10 -25.15
C LYS A 131 23.66 -9.38 -26.49
N TRP A 132 23.17 -8.14 -26.59
CA TRP A 132 23.20 -7.31 -27.82
C TRP A 132 22.29 -7.76 -28.97
N SER A 133 21.39 -8.73 -28.77
CA SER A 133 20.30 -8.96 -29.71
C SER A 133 19.36 -7.74 -29.76
N ARG A 134 18.72 -7.46 -30.91
CA ARG A 134 17.77 -6.33 -31.06
C ARG A 134 16.67 -6.36 -29.99
N LYS A 135 16.16 -7.57 -29.66
CA LYS A 135 15.16 -7.79 -28.60
C LYS A 135 15.72 -7.42 -27.22
N TRP A 136 16.96 -7.80 -26.92
CA TRP A 136 17.62 -7.48 -25.66
C TRP A 136 17.84 -5.98 -25.51
N ILE A 137 18.34 -5.32 -26.56
CA ILE A 137 18.55 -3.87 -26.56
C ILE A 137 17.22 -3.13 -26.37
N CYS A 138 16.16 -3.53 -27.08
CA CYS A 138 14.83 -2.94 -26.92
C CYS A 138 14.32 -3.04 -25.48
N LEU A 139 14.44 -4.22 -24.84
CA LEU A 139 14.03 -4.42 -23.45
C LEU A 139 14.86 -3.59 -22.45
N GLN A 140 16.16 -3.41 -22.70
CA GLN A 140 17.01 -2.56 -21.87
C GLN A 140 16.67 -1.08 -22.04
N ILE A 141 16.40 -0.62 -23.26
CA ILE A 141 15.96 0.76 -23.52
C ILE A 141 14.60 1.02 -22.84
N LEU A 142 13.65 0.10 -22.95
CA LEU A 142 12.36 0.20 -22.25
C LEU A 142 12.55 0.30 -20.73
N SER A 143 13.39 -0.57 -20.15
CA SER A 143 13.70 -0.55 -18.72
C SER A 143 14.33 0.78 -18.27
N LEU A 144 15.27 1.32 -19.06
CA LEU A 144 15.91 2.60 -18.79
C LEU A 144 14.92 3.77 -18.94
N ALA A 145 14.06 3.75 -19.95
CA ALA A 145 13.03 4.78 -20.13
C ALA A 145 12.05 4.79 -18.94
N CYS A 146 11.58 3.61 -18.50
CA CYS A 146 10.74 3.50 -17.32
C CYS A 146 11.45 3.92 -16.03
N LEU A 147 12.77 3.70 -15.92
CA LEU A 147 13.57 4.21 -14.80
C LEU A 147 13.55 5.74 -14.76
N LEU A 148 13.81 6.39 -15.90
CA LEU A 148 13.82 7.85 -16.00
C LEU A 148 12.45 8.44 -15.66
N VAL A 149 11.37 7.83 -16.16
CA VAL A 149 10.00 8.22 -15.81
C VAL A 149 9.74 8.06 -14.31
N SER A 150 10.21 6.97 -13.69
CA SER A 150 10.05 6.75 -12.25
C SER A 150 10.81 7.79 -11.43
N ILE A 151 12.03 8.14 -11.83
CA ILE A 151 12.83 9.19 -11.18
C ILE A 151 12.13 10.55 -11.30
N ALA A 152 11.61 10.88 -12.49
CA ALA A 152 10.88 12.12 -12.71
C ALA A 152 9.60 12.18 -11.87
N ALA A 153 8.84 11.08 -11.80
CA ALA A 153 7.65 10.97 -10.96
C ALA A 153 7.99 11.12 -9.46
N ALA A 154 9.03 10.44 -8.98
CA ALA A 154 9.50 10.57 -7.59
C ALA A 154 9.90 12.02 -7.27
N ALA A 155 10.66 12.68 -8.16
CA ALA A 155 11.06 14.08 -7.98
C ALA A 155 9.84 15.01 -7.94
N GLY A 156 8.88 14.83 -8.85
CA GLY A 156 7.64 15.61 -8.88
C GLY A 156 6.85 15.46 -7.58
N SER A 157 6.67 14.24 -7.09
CA SER A 157 5.95 13.99 -5.84
C SER A 157 6.71 14.51 -4.61
N ILE A 158 8.04 14.45 -4.57
CA ILE A 158 8.82 15.05 -3.47
C ILE A 158 8.62 16.57 -3.43
N VAL A 159 8.66 17.22 -4.60
CA VAL A 159 8.39 18.67 -4.69
C VAL A 159 6.96 18.98 -4.26
N GLY A 160 5.99 18.15 -4.64
CA GLY A 160 4.60 18.21 -4.16
C GLY A 160 4.55 18.19 -2.63
N VAL A 161 5.09 17.14 -1.99
CA VAL A 161 5.15 17.01 -0.53
C VAL A 161 5.79 18.24 0.12
N MET A 162 6.90 18.75 -0.43
CA MET A 162 7.58 19.92 0.13
C MET A 162 6.78 21.21 0.02
N SER A 163 6.06 21.41 -1.08
CA SER A 163 5.18 22.57 -1.26
C SER A 163 4.00 22.51 -0.29
N ASP A 164 3.42 21.33 -0.17
CA ASP A 164 2.24 21.04 0.62
C ASP A 164 2.52 21.11 2.12
N LEU A 165 3.69 20.63 2.58
CA LEU A 165 4.14 20.76 3.96
C LEU A 165 4.41 22.21 4.40
N LYS A 166 4.75 23.13 3.48
CA LYS A 166 4.96 24.55 3.82
C LYS A 166 3.66 25.28 4.16
N VAL A 167 2.54 24.82 3.58
CA VAL A 167 1.21 25.38 3.82
C VAL A 167 0.49 24.64 4.95
N TYR A 168 0.94 23.42 5.26
CA TYR A 168 0.32 22.58 6.27
C TYR A 168 0.50 23.13 7.69
N LYS A 169 -0.62 23.36 8.36
CA LYS A 169 -0.68 23.57 9.80
C LYS A 169 -1.35 22.34 10.44
N PRO A 170 -0.65 21.55 11.24
CA PRO A 170 -1.23 20.37 11.86
C PRO A 170 -2.36 20.76 12.83
N PHE A 171 -3.55 20.18 12.60
CA PHE A 171 -4.72 20.26 13.48
C PHE A 171 -5.40 21.63 13.65
N GLU A 172 -5.15 22.61 12.76
CA GLU A 172 -6.04 23.77 12.65
C GLU A 172 -7.31 23.36 11.88
N ALA A 173 -8.46 23.39 12.56
CA ALA A 173 -9.76 23.40 11.91
C ALA A 173 -9.99 24.81 11.35
N ASN A 174 -10.28 24.91 10.05
CA ASN A 174 -10.83 26.15 9.47
C ASN A 174 -12.21 26.43 10.07
#